data_AF-A0A965PEV7-F1
#
_entry.id   AF-A0A965PEV7-F1
#
_cell.length_a   1.000
_cell.length_b   1.000
_cell.length_c   1.000
_cell.angle_alpha   90.00
_cell.angle_beta   90.00
_cell.angle_gamma   90.00
#
_symmetry.space_group_name_H-M   'P 1'
#
loop_
_entity.id
_entity.type
_entity.pdbx_description
1 polymer ?
#
loop_
_entity_poly.entity_id
_entity_poly.type
_entity_poly.pdbx_seq_one_letter_code
_entity_poly.pdbx_strand_id
1 'polypeptide(L)'
;MIPVLGFLTYSRFDLAHRLLASIDYPVEHLVIVDNSGRREFEPVKPELVKNMWLIQLPHGLGYGGGLNLIVKSTPFAPYWVLVNDDSVFAPGALAKIADKVDTEAINFLSIMPKWSGFVLGEGAVLKAGLFDERFHPIYFEDNDYERRLQAAGV
;
A
#
# COMPACT_ATOMS: atom_id res chain seq x y z
N MET A 1 15.09 6.61 2.00
CA MET A 1 14.59 5.22 2.06
C MET A 1 13.09 5.27 2.30
N ILE A 2 12.32 4.44 1.61
CA ILE A 2 10.87 4.30 1.87
C ILE A 2 10.69 3.45 3.13
N PRO A 3 9.98 3.92 4.18
CA PRO A 3 9.74 3.15 5.40
C PRO A 3 8.92 1.89 5.12
N VAL A 4 7.77 2.05 4.45
CA VAL A 4 6.91 0.94 4.07
C VAL A 4 6.43 1.09 2.64
N LEU A 5 6.63 0.03 1.85
CA LEU A 5 5.94 -0.20 0.59
C LEU A 5 5.00 -1.40 0.81
N GLY A 6 3.72 -1.22 0.51
CA GLY A 6 2.71 -2.23 0.73
C GLY A 6 1.80 -2.43 -0.47
N PHE A 7 1.44 -3.69 -0.72
CA PHE A 7 0.41 -4.01 -1.70
C PHE A 7 -0.32 -5.30 -1.31
N LEU A 8 -1.52 -5.45 -1.88
CA LEU A 8 -2.32 -6.66 -1.78
C LEU A 8 -2.26 -7.39 -3.12
N THR A 9 -2.25 -8.71 -3.10
CA THR A 9 -2.45 -9.52 -4.31
C THR A 9 -3.58 -10.52 -4.13
N TYR A 10 -4.26 -10.87 -5.23
CA TYR A 10 -5.43 -11.75 -5.20
C TYR A 10 -5.34 -12.88 -6.23
N SER A 11 -5.10 -12.58 -7.50
CA SER A 11 -5.11 -13.62 -8.56
C SER A 11 -4.13 -13.38 -9.70
N ARG A 12 -3.46 -12.22 -9.77
CA ARG A 12 -2.53 -11.84 -10.84
C ARG A 12 -1.11 -11.73 -10.30
N PHE A 13 -0.60 -12.85 -9.79
CA PHE A 13 0.75 -12.95 -9.24
C PHE A 13 1.84 -12.59 -10.26
N ASP A 14 1.57 -12.81 -11.56
CA ASP A 14 2.45 -12.37 -12.66
C ASP A 14 2.65 -10.84 -12.67
N LEU A 15 1.59 -10.08 -12.36
CA LEU A 15 1.66 -8.63 -12.28
C LEU A 15 2.34 -8.19 -10.97
N ALA A 16 2.06 -8.87 -9.86
CA ALA A 16 2.77 -8.64 -8.59
C ALA A 16 4.28 -8.80 -8.74
N HIS A 17 4.74 -9.81 -9.49
CA HIS A 17 6.17 -9.95 -9.80
C HIS A 17 6.72 -8.80 -10.64
N ARG A 18 5.95 -8.26 -11.58
CA ARG A 18 6.36 -7.07 -12.35
C ARG A 18 6.45 -5.82 -11.48
N LEU A 19 5.53 -5.64 -10.54
CA LEU A 19 5.61 -4.59 -9.53
C LEU A 19 6.90 -4.72 -8.72
N LEU A 20 7.18 -5.91 -8.17
CA LEU A 20 8.39 -6.18 -7.39
C LEU A 20 9.68 -5.88 -8.18
N ALA A 21 9.72 -6.28 -9.45
CA ALA A 21 10.86 -6.05 -10.34
C ALA A 21 11.08 -4.56 -10.66
N SER A 22 10.08 -3.70 -10.45
CA SER A 22 10.18 -2.26 -10.72
C SER A 22 10.74 -1.45 -9.54
N ILE A 23 11.02 -2.08 -8.40
CA ILE A 23 11.58 -1.41 -7.22
C ILE A 23 13.04 -1.07 -7.48
N ASP A 24 13.32 0.23 -7.61
CA ASP A 24 14.65 0.78 -7.94
C ASP A 24 15.21 1.73 -6.87
N TYR A 25 14.61 1.75 -5.68
CA TYR A 25 15.03 2.59 -4.56
C TYR A 25 14.94 1.82 -3.23
N PRO A 26 15.78 2.14 -2.21
CA PRO A 26 15.76 1.43 -0.93
C PRO A 26 14.42 1.48 -0.20
N VAL A 27 13.92 0.31 0.21
CA VAL A 27 12.70 0.11 1.01
C VAL A 27 13.07 -0.61 2.31
N GLU A 28 12.63 -0.09 3.46
CA GLU A 28 12.88 -0.73 4.75
C GLU A 28 11.98 -1.95 4.98
N HIS A 29 10.67 -1.78 4.81
CA HIS A 29 9.68 -2.84 4.93
C HIS A 29 8.85 -2.96 3.66
N LEU A 30 8.95 -4.09 2.97
CA LEU A 30 8.01 -4.50 1.95
C LEU A 30 6.97 -5.42 2.60
N VAL A 31 5.71 -5.00 2.64
CA VAL A 31 4.61 -5.78 3.23
C VAL A 31 3.66 -6.21 2.12
N ILE A 32 3.53 -7.52 1.93
CA ILE A 32 2.67 -8.09 0.90
C ILE A 32 1.56 -8.87 1.58
N VAL A 33 0.30 -8.51 1.30
CA VAL A 33 -0.85 -9.26 1.77
C VAL A 33 -1.35 -10.15 0.63
N ASP A 34 -1.16 -11.46 0.76
CA ASP A 34 -1.82 -12.44 -0.10
C ASP A 34 -3.28 -12.55 0.35
N ASN A 35 -4.12 -11.76 -0.32
CA ASN A 35 -5.54 -11.62 -0.04
C ASN A 35 -6.37 -12.67 -0.80
N SER A 36 -5.72 -13.61 -1.50
CA SER A 36 -6.39 -14.62 -2.35
C SER A 36 -7.14 -15.69 -1.54
N GLY A 37 -6.75 -15.91 -0.29
CA GLY A 37 -7.17 -17.06 0.51
C GLY A 37 -6.54 -18.40 0.08
N ARG A 38 -5.79 -18.42 -1.03
CA ARG A 38 -5.14 -19.63 -1.57
C ARG A 38 -3.78 -19.88 -0.94
N ARG A 39 -3.10 -18.82 -0.51
CA ARG A 39 -1.76 -18.89 0.09
C ARG A 39 -0.71 -19.46 -0.86
N GLU A 40 -0.85 -19.12 -2.13
CA GLU A 40 -0.04 -19.63 -3.25
C GLU A 40 0.96 -18.60 -3.76
N PHE A 41 0.91 -17.35 -3.28
CA PHE A 41 1.85 -16.34 -3.75
C PHE A 41 3.25 -16.56 -3.16
N GLU A 42 4.25 -16.71 -4.02
CA GLU A 42 5.66 -16.92 -3.66
C GLU A 42 6.54 -15.79 -4.22
N PRO A 43 6.64 -14.64 -3.54
CA PRO A 43 7.46 -13.52 -4.00
C PRO A 43 8.96 -13.77 -3.82
N VAL A 44 9.75 -13.24 -4.74
CA VAL A 44 11.20 -13.12 -4.59
C VAL A 44 11.52 -11.73 -4.01
N LYS A 45 12.29 -11.69 -2.92
CA LYS A 45 12.68 -10.42 -2.28
C LYS A 45 13.57 -9.59 -3.21
N PRO A 46 13.19 -8.35 -3.55
CA PRO A 46 14.07 -7.44 -4.26
C PRO A 46 15.33 -7.11 -3.45
N GLU A 47 16.47 -6.89 -4.12
CA GLU A 47 17.75 -6.61 -3.47
C GLU A 47 17.71 -5.35 -2.59
N LEU A 48 17.01 -4.30 -3.06
CA LEU A 48 16.87 -3.00 -2.39
C LEU A 48 15.87 -3.00 -1.22
N VAL A 49 15.22 -4.13 -0.96
CA VAL A 49 14.29 -4.30 0.16
C VAL A 49 15.04 -4.91 1.34
N LYS A 50 15.08 -4.19 2.47
CA LYS A 50 15.73 -4.66 3.70
C LYS A 50 14.97 -5.84 4.31
N ASN A 51 13.69 -5.63 4.64
CA ASN A 51 12.80 -6.64 5.20
C ASN A 51 11.60 -6.88 4.27
N MET A 52 11.28 -8.15 3.98
CA MET A 52 10.08 -8.53 3.23
C MET A 52 9.19 -9.41 4.09
N TRP A 53 7.93 -9.01 4.21
CA TRP A 53 6.90 -9.68 4.98
C TRP A 53 5.80 -10.14 4.05
N LEU A 54 5.60 -11.44 3.92
CA LEU A 54 4.46 -12.03 3.23
C LEU A 54 3.43 -12.46 4.27
N ILE A 55 2.26 -11.83 4.25
CA ILE A 55 1.14 -12.15 5.11
C ILE A 55 0.13 -12.94 4.28
N GLN A 56 -0.03 -14.22 4.59
CA GLN A 56 -0.97 -15.11 3.91
C GLN A 56 -2.14 -15.43 4.82
N LEU A 57 -3.35 -15.17 4.33
CA LEU A 57 -4.59 -15.31 5.11
C LEU A 57 -5.39 -16.52 4.61
N PRO A 58 -6.19 -17.17 5.48
CA PRO A 58 -7.07 -18.26 5.07
C PRO A 58 -8.26 -17.78 4.22
N HIS A 59 -8.57 -16.49 4.24
CA HIS A 59 -9.52 -15.81 3.38
C HIS A 59 -9.14 -14.34 3.25
N GLY A 60 -9.54 -13.70 2.15
CA GLY A 60 -9.26 -12.27 1.93
C GLY A 60 -10.05 -11.35 2.86
N LEU A 61 -9.44 -10.27 3.32
CA LEU A 61 -10.07 -9.24 4.17
C LEU A 61 -10.79 -8.14 3.36
N GLY A 62 -10.83 -8.28 2.04
CA GLY A 62 -11.18 -7.17 1.14
C GLY A 62 -10.04 -6.16 1.00
N TYR A 63 -10.26 -5.10 0.23
CA TYR A 63 -9.22 -4.10 -0.06
C TYR A 63 -8.89 -3.24 1.15
N GLY A 64 -9.90 -2.59 1.77
CA GLY A 64 -9.69 -1.76 2.96
C GLY A 64 -9.09 -2.54 4.13
N GLY A 65 -9.54 -3.78 4.37
CA GLY A 65 -8.99 -4.64 5.41
C GLY A 65 -7.52 -5.02 5.19
N GLY A 66 -7.12 -5.31 3.95
CA GLY A 66 -5.72 -5.62 3.65
C GLY A 66 -4.81 -4.39 3.69
N LEU A 67 -5.27 -3.21 3.26
CA LEU A 67 -4.54 -1.95 3.46
C LEU A 67 -4.34 -1.65 4.95
N ASN A 68 -5.40 -1.80 5.74
CA ASN A 68 -5.33 -1.63 7.19
C ASN A 68 -4.36 -2.62 7.83
N LEU A 69 -4.29 -3.86 7.34
CA LEU A 69 -3.36 -4.86 7.86
C LEU A 69 -1.91 -4.43 7.64
N ILE A 70 -1.58 -3.88 6.46
CA ILE A 70 -0.24 -3.32 6.18
C ILE A 70 0.11 -2.25 7.23
N VAL A 71 -0.80 -1.29 7.45
CA VAL A 71 -0.60 -0.20 8.42
C VAL A 71 -0.47 -0.75 9.84
N LYS A 72 -1.38 -1.63 10.27
CA LYS A 72 -1.40 -2.24 11.62
C LYS A 72 -0.16 -3.10 11.89
N SER A 73 0.42 -3.74 10.88
CA SER A 73 1.66 -4.53 11.00
C SER A 73 2.93 -3.68 11.03
N THR A 74 2.84 -2.39 10.68
CA THR A 74 3.95 -1.44 10.68
C THR A 74 3.55 -0.09 11.29
N PRO A 75 2.97 -0.07 12.51
CA PRO A 75 2.18 1.07 13.01
C PRO A 75 3.01 2.31 13.37
N PHE A 76 4.34 2.19 13.41
CA PHE A 76 5.27 3.28 13.75
C PHE A 76 5.99 3.85 12.51
N ALA A 77 5.59 3.44 11.30
CA ALA A 77 6.12 4.04 10.09
C ALA A 77 5.53 5.46 9.90
N PRO A 78 6.34 6.45 9.47
CA PRO A 78 5.84 7.82 9.28
C PRO A 78 4.97 7.96 8.02
N TYR A 79 5.06 7.01 7.09
CA TYR A 79 4.19 6.90 5.93
C TYR A 79 4.25 5.52 5.27
N TRP A 80 3.23 5.19 4.48
CA TRP A 80 3.09 3.96 3.71
C TRP A 80 2.87 4.28 2.24
N VAL A 81 3.75 3.80 1.36
CA VAL A 81 3.48 3.78 -0.10
C VAL A 81 2.61 2.56 -0.38
N LEU A 82 1.37 2.80 -0.80
CA LEU A 82 0.36 1.77 -1.01
C LEU A 82 -0.03 1.75 -2.48
N VAL A 83 0.15 0.61 -3.15
CA VAL A 83 -0.10 0.46 -4.59
C VAL A 83 -0.84 -0.84 -4.87
N ASN A 84 -1.52 -0.91 -6.01
CA ASN A 84 -2.10 -2.15 -6.52
C ASN A 84 -1.01 -3.10 -7.04
N ASP A 85 -1.25 -4.40 -7.02
CA ASP A 85 -0.31 -5.43 -7.50
C ASP A 85 -0.05 -5.37 -9.01
N ASP A 86 -0.88 -4.67 -9.77
CA ASP A 86 -0.73 -4.44 -11.21
C ASP A 86 -0.06 -3.11 -11.58
N SER A 87 0.42 -2.36 -10.60
CA SER A 87 1.17 -1.13 -10.81
C SER A 87 2.65 -1.38 -11.07
N VAL A 88 3.32 -0.46 -11.77
CA VAL A 88 4.75 -0.53 -12.07
C VAL A 88 5.37 0.85 -11.83
N PHE A 89 6.47 0.91 -11.08
CA PHE A 89 7.21 2.15 -10.88
C PHE A 89 8.03 2.50 -12.12
N ALA A 90 7.90 3.74 -12.58
CA ALA A 90 8.85 4.31 -13.54
C ALA A 90 10.21 4.53 -12.85
N PRO A 91 11.34 4.48 -13.60
CA PRO A 91 12.65 4.75 -13.02
C PRO A 91 12.70 6.07 -12.24
N GLY A 92 13.22 6.03 -11.01
CA GLY A 92 13.34 7.15 -10.09
C GLY A 92 12.02 7.58 -9.42
N ALA A 93 10.91 6.90 -9.67
CA ALA A 93 9.61 7.26 -9.08
C ALA A 93 9.61 7.10 -7.56
N LEU A 94 10.20 6.02 -7.03
CA LEU A 94 10.29 5.79 -5.59
C LEU A 94 11.19 6.81 -4.88
N ALA A 95 12.31 7.20 -5.50
CA ALA A 95 13.16 8.28 -4.99
C ALA A 95 12.38 9.60 -4.91
N LYS A 96 11.65 9.94 -5.97
CA LYS A 96 10.80 11.14 -6.02
C LYS A 96 9.68 11.11 -4.98
N ILE A 97 9.12 9.94 -4.67
CA ILE A 97 8.14 9.78 -3.59
C ILE A 97 8.80 10.09 -2.24
N ALA A 98 9.94 9.49 -1.95
CA ALA A 98 10.66 9.69 -0.70
C ALA A 98 11.02 11.17 -0.45
N ASP A 99 11.34 11.91 -1.52
CA ASP A 99 11.74 13.31 -1.44
C ASP A 99 10.56 14.29 -1.27
N LYS A 100 9.33 13.88 -1.62
CA LYS A 100 8.18 14.78 -1.73
C LYS A 100 7.01 14.47 -0.78
N VAL A 101 7.06 13.35 -0.08
CA VAL A 101 5.98 12.93 0.80
C VAL A 101 5.72 13.96 1.89
N ASP A 102 4.46 14.34 2.05
CA ASP A 102 3.96 15.01 3.23
C ASP A 102 3.42 13.95 4.21
N THR A 103 4.07 13.80 5.36
CA THR A 103 3.67 12.82 6.39
C THR A 103 2.40 13.22 7.14
N GLU A 104 1.95 14.47 7.00
CA GLU A 104 0.72 14.97 7.61
C GLU A 104 -0.53 14.78 6.74
N ALA A 105 -0.36 14.29 5.51
CA ALA A 105 -1.39 14.24 4.47
C ALA A 105 -1.49 12.88 3.75
N ILE A 106 -2.54 12.73 2.92
CA ILE A 106 -2.56 11.73 1.85
C ILE A 106 -1.92 12.34 0.60
N ASN A 107 -1.01 11.59 -0.04
CA ASN A 107 -0.31 12.05 -1.23
C ASN A 107 -0.70 11.18 -2.41
N PHE A 108 -1.36 11.75 -3.41
CA PHE A 108 -1.73 11.00 -4.60
C PHE A 108 -0.59 10.96 -5.61
N LEU A 109 -0.28 9.75 -6.08
CA LEU A 109 0.74 9.55 -7.12
C LEU A 109 0.18 9.97 -8.48
N SER A 110 1.09 10.26 -9.43
CA SER A 110 0.71 10.48 -10.83
C SER A 110 0.42 9.15 -11.52
N ILE A 111 -0.73 8.55 -11.19
CA ILE A 111 -1.20 7.25 -11.66
C ILE A 111 -2.69 7.32 -12.00
N MET A 112 -3.15 6.41 -12.86
CA MET A 112 -4.55 6.30 -13.25
C MET A 112 -5.00 4.84 -13.17
N PRO A 113 -6.09 4.52 -12.46
CA PRO A 113 -6.88 5.38 -11.57
C PRO A 113 -6.11 5.94 -10.34
N LYS A 114 -6.57 7.08 -9.81
CA LYS A 114 -5.95 7.83 -8.68
C LYS A 114 -5.63 6.95 -7.46
N TRP A 115 -6.54 6.04 -7.09
CA TRP A 115 -6.39 5.14 -5.94
C TRP A 115 -5.58 3.87 -6.23
N SER A 116 -5.03 3.72 -7.45
CA SER A 116 -4.13 2.59 -7.76
C SER A 116 -2.76 2.74 -7.10
N GLY A 117 -2.43 3.95 -6.64
CA GLY A 117 -1.20 4.21 -5.92
C GLY A 117 -1.26 5.54 -5.17
N PHE A 118 -0.99 5.49 -3.87
CA PHE A 118 -0.98 6.67 -2.99
C PHE A 118 0.05 6.49 -1.88
N VAL A 119 0.40 7.59 -1.22
CA VAL A 119 1.20 7.56 0.01
C VAL A 119 0.33 8.05 1.14
N LEU A 120 0.16 7.19 2.13
CA LEU A 120 -0.59 7.51 3.34
C LEU A 120 0.40 8.00 4.40
N GLY A 121 0.34 9.28 4.78
CA GLY A 121 1.11 9.82 5.90
C GLY A 121 0.51 9.44 7.26
N GLU A 122 1.33 9.34 8.29
CA GLU A 122 0.87 9.06 9.66
C GLU A 122 -0.13 10.09 10.17
N GLY A 123 0.05 11.38 9.84
CA GLY A 123 -0.88 12.43 10.26
C GLY A 123 -2.27 12.26 9.64
N ALA A 124 -2.36 11.74 8.42
CA ALA A 124 -3.64 11.40 7.80
C ALA A 124 -4.35 10.26 8.56
N VAL A 125 -3.60 9.22 8.97
CA VAL A 125 -4.14 8.12 9.78
C VAL A 125 -4.60 8.61 11.15
N LEU A 126 -3.80 9.46 11.81
CA LEU A 126 -4.14 10.00 13.14
C LEU A 126 -5.40 10.87 13.12
N LYS A 127 -5.63 11.60 12.03
CA LYS A 127 -6.78 12.51 11.89
C LYS A 127 -8.04 11.82 11.37
N ALA A 128 -7.92 10.98 10.33
CA ALA A 128 -9.06 10.35 9.65
C ALA A 128 -9.34 8.90 10.09
N GLY A 129 -8.42 8.28 10.83
CA GLY A 129 -8.48 6.86 11.18
C GLY A 129 -8.01 5.94 10.05
N LEU A 130 -8.37 4.67 10.13
CA LEU A 130 -8.09 3.66 9.10
C LEU A 130 -9.26 3.52 8.10
N PHE A 131 -9.09 2.77 7.03
CA PHE A 131 -10.18 2.47 6.09
C PHE A 131 -11.32 1.74 6.82
N ASP A 132 -12.57 2.03 6.44
CA ASP A 132 -13.73 1.40 7.05
C ASP A 132 -13.92 -0.01 6.47
N GLU A 133 -13.63 -1.03 7.29
CA GLU A 133 -13.67 -2.44 6.88
C GLU A 133 -15.10 -2.97 6.63
N ARG A 134 -16.14 -2.15 6.85
CA ARG A 134 -17.53 -2.47 6.45
C ARG A 134 -17.71 -2.44 4.93
N PHE A 135 -16.87 -1.71 4.20
CA PHE A 135 -16.81 -1.78 2.74
C PHE A 135 -16.04 -3.04 2.33
N HIS A 136 -16.79 -4.07 1.95
CA HIS A 136 -16.25 -5.40 1.71
C HIS A 136 -16.98 -6.11 0.55
N PRO A 137 -16.28 -6.88 -0.30
CA PRO A 137 -14.82 -7.05 -0.33
C PRO A 137 -14.10 -5.86 -0.96
N ILE A 138 -14.80 -5.09 -1.80
CA ILE A 138 -14.33 -3.87 -2.44
C ILE A 138 -15.50 -2.92 -2.73
N TYR A 139 -15.09 -1.69 -3.00
CA TYR A 139 -15.76 -0.47 -3.40
C TYR A 139 -16.34 0.38 -2.29
N PHE A 140 -16.24 1.69 -2.55
CA PHE A 140 -16.61 2.80 -1.69
C PHE A 140 -15.72 3.04 -0.47
N GLU A 141 -14.75 2.17 -0.18
CA GLU A 141 -13.76 2.42 0.86
C GLU A 141 -12.89 3.65 0.54
N ASP A 142 -12.59 3.88 -0.74
CA ASP A 142 -11.84 5.03 -1.23
C ASP A 142 -12.69 6.32 -1.16
N ASN A 143 -13.95 6.26 -1.56
CA ASN A 143 -14.89 7.38 -1.46
C ASN A 143 -15.16 7.77 0.00
N ASP A 144 -15.36 6.79 0.88
CA ASP A 144 -15.52 7.01 2.32
C ASP A 144 -14.26 7.65 2.91
N TYR A 145 -13.09 7.08 2.61
CA TYR A 145 -11.85 7.58 3.18
C TYR A 145 -11.52 8.99 2.70
N GLU A 146 -11.73 9.30 1.42
CA GLU A 146 -11.56 10.65 0.88
C GLU A 146 -12.47 11.68 1.58
N ARG A 147 -13.72 11.32 1.83
CA ARG A 147 -14.66 12.19 2.57
C ARG A 147 -14.23 12.42 4.01
N ARG A 148 -13.73 11.38 4.69
CA ARG A 148 -13.21 11.51 6.06
C ARG A 148 -11.95 12.37 6.13
N LEU A 149 -11.04 12.22 5.17
CA LEU A 149 -9.85 13.06 5.06
C LEU A 149 -10.23 14.54 4.86
N GLN A 150 -11.15 14.82 3.93
CA GLN A 150 -11.67 16.17 3.71
C GLN A 150 -12.32 16.76 4.97
N ALA A 151 -13.16 15.98 5.67
CA ALA A 151 -13.79 16.41 6.91
C ALA A 151 -12.79 16.68 8.05
N ALA A 152 -11.65 15.99 8.03
CA ALA A 152 -10.57 16.14 9.00
C ALA A 152 -9.56 17.24 8.62
N GLY A 153 -9.71 17.90 7.46
CA GLY A 153 -8.80 18.94 6.98
C GLY A 153 -7.45 18.41 6.54
N VAL A 154 -7.43 17.21 5.96
CA VAL A 154 -6.24 16.51 5.43
C VAL A 154 -6.24 16.53 3.90
#